data_AF-W4IAL4-F1
#
_entry.id   AF-W4IAL4-F1
#
_cell.length_a   1.000
_cell.length_b   1.000
_cell.length_c   1.000
_cell.angle_alpha   90.00
_cell.angle_beta   90.00
_cell.angle_gamma   90.00
#
_symmetry.space_group_name_H-M   'P 1'
#
loop_
_entity.id
_entity.type
_entity.pdbx_description
1 polymer ?
#
loop_
_entity_poly.entity_id
_entity_poly.type
_entity_poly.pdbx_seq_one_letter_code
_entity_poly.pdbx_strand_id
1 'polypeptide(L)'
;MRLLTHNFLKCNETQCTGGYPLTIKLDMDSQENIKIIDQDINVEFVKNVLSKVDYDVLYNTAKQFGINLLASYNSDHLEDEEFLNSVHHALFKVHIMEGSLVCPKCNISFPIKDGIPNMLTGNEK
;
A
#
# COMPACT_ATOMS: atom_id res chain seq x y z
N MET A 1 5.27 -6.81 2.15
CA MET A 1 3.92 -6.27 2.37
C MET A 1 3.40 -5.71 1.05
N ARG A 2 2.20 -6.11 0.62
CA ARG A 2 1.58 -5.60 -0.61
C ARG A 2 1.06 -4.17 -0.40
N LEU A 3 1.02 -3.36 -1.46
CA LEU A 3 0.35 -2.05 -1.40
C LEU A 3 -1.15 -2.18 -1.09
N LEU A 4 -1.76 -3.29 -1.50
CA LEU A 4 -3.11 -3.64 -1.07
C LEU A 4 -3.25 -3.66 0.47
N THR A 5 -2.30 -4.27 1.17
CA THR A 5 -2.33 -4.36 2.63
C THR A 5 -2.19 -2.97 3.25
N HIS A 6 -1.25 -2.16 2.75
CA HIS A 6 -1.08 -0.77 3.19
C HIS A 6 -2.38 0.04 3.11
N ASN A 7 -3.14 -0.14 2.04
CA ASN A 7 -4.40 0.56 1.82
C ASN A 7 -5.47 0.27 2.90
N PHE A 8 -5.38 -0.85 3.63
CA PHE A 8 -6.30 -1.17 4.73
C PHE A 8 -5.71 -0.96 6.11
N LEU A 9 -4.42 -0.63 6.22
CA LEU A 9 -3.74 -0.42 7.50
C LEU A 9 -3.92 1.01 7.98
N LYS A 10 -4.50 1.14 9.17
CA LYS A 10 -4.60 2.38 9.93
C LYS A 10 -3.76 2.29 11.20
N CYS A 11 -3.41 3.43 11.77
CA CYS A 11 -2.74 3.48 13.06
C CYS A 11 -3.57 2.75 14.12
N ASN A 12 -2.92 1.84 14.84
CA ASN A 12 -3.53 1.01 15.88
C ASN A 12 -3.29 1.58 17.30
N GLU A 13 -2.71 2.77 17.41
CA GLU A 13 -2.46 3.39 18.71
C GLU A 13 -3.75 3.87 19.36
N THR A 14 -3.94 3.46 20.61
CA THR A 14 -5.12 3.76 21.44
C THR A 14 -5.39 5.25 21.59
N GLN A 15 -4.33 6.06 21.62
CA GLN A 15 -4.42 7.51 21.76
C GLN A 15 -4.55 8.25 20.41
N CYS A 16 -4.53 7.53 19.28
CA CYS A 16 -4.55 8.12 17.95
C CYS A 16 -5.92 8.01 17.27
N THR A 17 -6.64 9.13 17.12
CA THR A 17 -7.92 9.16 16.39
C THR A 17 -7.71 9.54 14.93
N GLY A 18 -7.83 8.58 14.00
CA GLY A 18 -7.84 8.81 12.56
C GLY A 18 -6.45 8.91 11.90
N GLY A 19 -5.52 8.04 12.29
CA GLY A 19 -4.20 7.93 11.66
C GLY A 19 -4.24 7.06 10.40
N TYR A 20 -4.84 7.57 9.32
CA TYR A 20 -4.89 6.92 8.00
C TYR A 20 -4.85 8.00 6.90
N PRO A 21 -4.14 7.77 5.78
CA PRO A 21 -3.26 6.63 5.50
C PRO A 21 -1.93 6.71 6.27
N LEU A 22 -1.27 5.57 6.48
CA LEU A 22 0.09 5.54 7.03
C LEU A 22 1.11 5.92 5.96
N THR A 23 2.11 6.72 6.28
CA THR A 23 3.17 7.08 5.32
C THR A 23 4.22 5.99 5.28
N ILE A 24 4.53 5.45 4.10
CA ILE A 24 5.62 4.48 3.95
C ILE A 24 6.95 5.23 3.87
N LYS A 25 7.89 4.86 4.75
CA LYS A 25 9.29 5.26 4.66
C LYS A 25 10.12 4.01 4.41
N LEU A 26 10.85 4.00 3.31
CA LEU A 26 11.82 2.96 3.02
C LEU A 26 13.09 3.16 3.83
N ASP A 27 13.75 2.08 4.19
CA ASP A 27 15.01 2.12 4.92
C ASP A 27 16.14 2.41 3.92
N MET A 28 16.86 3.54 4.07
CA MET A 28 17.83 3.97 3.05
C MET A 28 19.02 3.02 2.88
N ASP A 29 19.26 2.15 3.87
CA ASP A 29 20.39 1.24 3.93
C ASP A 29 20.16 -0.11 3.22
N SER A 30 18.94 -0.39 2.74
CA SER A 30 18.59 -1.68 2.15
C SER A 30 18.37 -1.60 0.63
N GLN A 31 19.25 -2.24 -0.16
CA GLN A 31 19.09 -2.35 -1.62
C GLN A 31 17.86 -3.18 -2.04
N GLU A 32 17.26 -3.96 -1.13
CA GLU A 32 16.13 -4.88 -1.39
C GLU A 32 14.81 -4.44 -0.76
N ASN A 33 14.64 -3.14 -0.47
CA ASN A 33 13.42 -2.58 0.14
C ASN A 33 12.11 -2.97 -0.56
N ILE A 34 12.16 -3.18 -1.87
CA ILE A 34 11.00 -3.48 -2.69
C ILE A 34 11.31 -4.68 -3.57
N LYS A 35 10.38 -5.63 -3.60
CA LYS A 35 10.41 -6.78 -4.48
C LYS A 35 9.19 -6.76 -5.38
N ILE A 36 9.41 -6.85 -6.68
CA ILE A 36 8.34 -7.04 -7.65
C ILE A 36 8.19 -8.54 -7.86
N ILE A 37 7.01 -9.06 -7.59
CA ILE A 37 6.67 -10.48 -7.76
C ILE A 37 5.66 -10.58 -8.89
N ASP A 38 5.97 -11.37 -9.91
CA ASP A 38 5.01 -11.65 -10.97
C ASP A 38 3.88 -12.53 -10.48
N GLN A 39 2.68 -12.17 -10.91
CA GLN A 39 1.43 -12.85 -10.58
C GLN A 39 0.49 -12.68 -11.77
N ASP A 40 -0.30 -13.71 -12.05
CA ASP A 40 -1.33 -13.67 -13.08
C ASP A 40 -2.45 -12.70 -12.69
N ILE A 41 -2.87 -11.90 -13.67
CA ILE A 41 -3.96 -10.96 -13.48
C ILE A 41 -5.30 -11.70 -13.46
N ASN A 42 -6.09 -11.46 -12.42
CA ASN A 42 -7.50 -11.81 -12.40
C ASN A 42 -8.33 -10.53 -12.45
N VAL A 43 -8.90 -10.24 -13.63
CA VAL A 43 -9.62 -9.00 -13.91
C VAL A 43 -10.81 -8.81 -12.97
N GLU A 44 -11.63 -9.84 -12.74
CA GLU A 44 -12.77 -9.76 -11.82
C GLU A 44 -12.33 -9.46 -10.40
N PHE A 45 -11.23 -10.08 -9.95
CA PHE A 45 -10.68 -9.84 -8.63
C PHE A 45 -10.15 -8.41 -8.48
N VAL A 46 -9.43 -7.90 -9.49
CA VAL A 46 -8.94 -6.52 -9.49
C VAL A 46 -10.11 -5.53 -9.40
N LYS A 47 -11.18 -5.72 -10.19
CA LYS A 47 -12.39 -4.87 -10.12
C LYS A 47 -13.05 -4.91 -8.74
N ASN A 48 -13.18 -6.10 -8.16
CA ASN A 48 -13.78 -6.30 -6.84
C ASN A 48 -12.95 -5.72 -5.69
N VAL A 49 -11.63 -5.71 -5.83
CA VAL A 49 -10.72 -5.09 -4.85
C VAL A 49 -10.70 -3.59 -5.03
N LEU A 50 -10.67 -3.11 -6.28
CA LEU A 50 -10.65 -1.69 -6.63
C LEU A 50 -11.85 -0.94 -6.04
N SER A 51 -13.02 -1.58 -5.96
CA SER A 51 -14.21 -0.99 -5.33
C SER A 51 -14.14 -0.85 -3.80
N LYS A 52 -13.16 -1.49 -3.14
CA LYS A 52 -12.98 -1.49 -1.68
C LYS A 52 -11.77 -0.70 -1.21
N VAL A 53 -10.81 -0.46 -2.09
CA VAL A 53 -9.60 0.30 -1.77
C VAL A 53 -9.87 1.80 -1.87
N ASP A 54 -9.19 2.57 -1.04
CA ASP A 54 -9.10 4.00 -1.20
C ASP A 54 -8.13 4.30 -2.36
N TYR A 55 -8.68 4.69 -3.51
CA TYR A 55 -7.90 4.92 -4.72
C TYR A 55 -6.91 6.08 -4.59
N ASP A 56 -7.25 7.12 -3.84
CA ASP A 56 -6.37 8.27 -3.65
C ASP A 56 -5.11 7.87 -2.88
N VAL A 57 -5.29 7.07 -1.83
CA VAL A 57 -4.18 6.48 -1.07
C VAL A 57 -3.32 5.57 -1.94
N LEU A 58 -3.95 4.73 -2.77
CA LEU A 58 -3.23 3.87 -3.70
C LEU A 58 -2.43 4.68 -4.72
N TYR A 59 -3.03 5.71 -5.32
CA TYR A 59 -2.40 6.59 -6.30
C TYR A 59 -1.17 7.29 -5.72
N ASN A 60 -1.31 7.90 -4.54
CA ASN A 60 -0.21 8.59 -3.87
C ASN A 60 0.93 7.62 -3.53
N THR A 61 0.58 6.42 -3.06
CA THR A 61 1.56 5.39 -2.70
C THR A 61 2.27 4.84 -3.95
N ALA A 62 1.52 4.53 -5.01
CA ALA A 62 2.06 4.06 -6.28
C ALA A 62 3.03 5.09 -6.89
N LYS A 63 2.67 6.38 -6.85
CA LYS A 63 3.50 7.49 -7.31
C LYS A 63 4.82 7.58 -6.55
N GLN A 64 4.82 7.33 -5.23
CA GLN A 64 6.04 7.28 -4.42
C GLN A 64 7.02 6.19 -4.89
N PHE A 65 6.51 5.09 -5.44
CA PHE A 65 7.29 3.97 -5.95
C PHE A 65 7.54 4.05 -7.47
N GLY A 66 7.20 5.17 -8.12
CA GLY A 66 7.41 5.36 -9.56
C GLY A 66 6.42 4.59 -10.45
N ILE A 67 5.30 4.10 -9.88
CA ILE A 67 4.26 3.41 -10.63
C ILE A 67 3.26 4.46 -11.11
N ASN A 68 3.10 4.56 -12.43
CA ASN A 68 2.17 5.51 -13.02
C ASN A 68 0.74 4.93 -13.01
N LEU A 69 -0.14 5.52 -12.22
CA LEU A 69 -1.57 5.25 -12.22
C LEU A 69 -2.33 6.51 -12.69
N LEU A 70 -3.58 6.36 -13.14
CA LEU A 70 -4.44 7.50 -13.39
C LEU A 70 -4.79 8.18 -12.06
N ALA A 71 -5.01 9.50 -12.07
CA ALA A 71 -5.42 10.22 -10.85
C ALA A 71 -6.87 9.89 -10.44
N SER A 72 -7.69 9.52 -11.41
CA SER A 72 -9.08 9.09 -11.22
C SER A 72 -9.43 8.08 -12.30
N TYR A 73 -10.36 7.18 -12.00
CA TYR A 73 -10.89 6.22 -12.98
C TYR A 73 -12.42 6.34 -13.06
N ASN A 74 -12.95 5.91 -14.19
CA ASN A 74 -14.36 5.90 -14.54
C ASN A 74 -14.76 4.48 -14.97
N SER A 75 -16.03 4.26 -15.25
CA SER A 75 -16.55 2.96 -15.68
C SER A 75 -15.85 2.43 -16.95
N ASP A 76 -15.54 3.30 -17.92
CA ASP A 76 -14.84 2.90 -19.16
C ASP A 76 -13.43 2.36 -18.88
N HIS A 77 -12.73 2.93 -17.89
CA HIS A 77 -11.40 2.47 -17.48
C HIS A 77 -11.44 1.09 -16.82
N LEU A 78 -12.59 0.64 -16.31
CA LEU A 78 -12.74 -0.72 -15.79
C LEU A 78 -12.83 -1.75 -16.92
N GLU A 79 -13.04 -1.35 -18.16
CA GLU A 79 -13.00 -2.26 -19.33
C GLU A 79 -11.63 -2.22 -20.03
N ASP A 80 -10.80 -1.24 -19.69
CA ASP A 80 -9.45 -1.06 -20.22
C ASP A 80 -8.45 -2.04 -19.56
N GLU A 81 -7.90 -2.95 -20.37
CA GLU A 81 -6.93 -3.94 -19.91
C GLU A 81 -5.61 -3.33 -19.44
N GLU A 82 -5.15 -2.22 -20.06
CA GLU A 82 -3.90 -1.56 -19.67
C GLU A 82 -4.03 -0.88 -18.30
N PHE A 83 -5.18 -0.26 -18.05
CA PHE A 83 -5.49 0.32 -16.74
C PHE A 83 -5.55 -0.77 -15.66
N LEU A 84 -6.29 -1.86 -15.91
CA LEU A 84 -6.42 -2.96 -14.97
C LEU A 84 -5.08 -3.65 -14.70
N ASN A 85 -4.21 -3.76 -15.70
CA ASN A 85 -2.86 -4.28 -15.54
C ASN A 85 -1.99 -3.37 -14.67
N SER A 86 -2.10 -2.05 -14.86
CA SER A 86 -1.38 -1.07 -14.05
C SER A 86 -1.83 -1.11 -12.58
N VAL A 87 -3.14 -1.19 -12.33
CA VAL A 87 -3.72 -1.34 -10.99
C VAL A 87 -3.30 -2.68 -10.36
N HIS A 88 -3.33 -3.76 -11.13
CA HIS A 88 -2.88 -5.07 -10.68
C HIS A 88 -1.40 -5.06 -10.29
N HIS A 89 -0.55 -4.43 -11.09
CA HIS A 89 0.86 -4.25 -10.80
C HIS A 89 1.07 -3.53 -9.46
N ALA A 90 0.38 -2.39 -9.26
CA ALA A 90 0.46 -1.63 -8.01
C ALA A 90 -0.01 -2.44 -6.80
N LEU A 91 -1.19 -3.08 -6.88
CA LEU A 91 -1.81 -3.74 -5.73
C LEU A 91 -1.14 -5.06 -5.34
N PHE A 92 -0.76 -5.87 -6.33
CA PHE A 92 -0.38 -7.27 -6.11
C PHE A 92 1.08 -7.56 -6.40
N LYS A 93 1.69 -6.92 -7.40
CA LYS A 93 3.08 -7.24 -7.77
C LYS A 93 4.09 -6.58 -6.84
N VAL A 94 3.79 -5.37 -6.36
CA VAL A 94 4.71 -4.56 -5.55
C VAL A 94 4.67 -4.98 -4.09
N HIS A 95 5.79 -5.50 -3.60
CA HIS A 95 5.96 -5.91 -2.21
C HIS A 95 7.06 -5.08 -1.54
N ILE A 96 6.70 -4.37 -0.47
CA ILE A 96 7.65 -3.69 0.41
C ILE A 96 8.24 -4.74 1.35
N MET A 97 9.54 -5.04 1.25
CA MET A 97 10.23 -6.02 2.07
C MET A 97 10.70 -5.37 3.38
N GLU A 98 11.38 -4.24 3.27
CA GLU A 98 11.95 -3.51 4.41
C GLU A 98 11.46 -2.05 4.38
N GLY A 99 11.18 -1.50 5.56
CA GLY A 99 10.75 -0.12 5.72
C GLY A 99 9.96 0.12 6.99
N SER A 100 9.19 1.19 7.01
CA SER A 100 8.34 1.55 8.15
C SER A 100 7.09 2.30 7.72
N LEU A 101 5.99 2.08 8.44
CA LEU A 101 4.73 2.80 8.30
C LEU A 101 4.64 3.84 9.41
N VAL A 102 4.71 5.12 9.06
CA VAL A 102 4.64 6.21 10.01
C VAL A 102 3.23 6.79 10.04
N CYS A 103 2.63 6.87 11.23
CA CYS A 103 1.34 7.53 11.39
C CYS A 103 1.49 9.05 11.27
N PRO A 104 0.71 9.73 10.40
CA PRO A 104 0.81 11.18 10.23
C PRO A 104 0.30 11.99 11.44
N LYS A 105 -0.44 11.36 12.37
CA LYS A 105 -1.00 12.05 13.54
C LYS A 105 -0.16 11.89 14.81
N CYS A 106 0.14 10.65 15.19
CA CYS A 106 0.89 10.36 16.41
C CYS A 106 2.39 10.16 16.17
N ASN A 107 2.86 10.19 14.91
CA ASN A 107 4.26 9.96 14.52
C ASN A 107 4.85 8.60 14.96
N ILE A 108 4.01 7.67 15.37
CA ILE A 108 4.43 6.30 15.68
C ILE A 108 4.82 5.60 14.38
N SER A 109 5.95 4.92 14.43
CA SER A 109 6.50 4.13 13.33
C SER A 109 6.26 2.64 13.57
N PHE A 110 5.66 1.97 12.60
CA PHE A 110 5.45 0.53 12.58
C PHE A 110 6.44 -0.09 11.59
N PRO A 111 7.48 -0.81 12.05
CA PRO A 111 8.50 -1.35 11.15
C PRO A 111 7.91 -2.47 10.28
N ILE A 112 8.38 -2.55 9.04
CA ILE A 112 8.12 -3.63 8.09
C ILE A 112 9.44 -4.38 7.95
N LYS A 113 9.43 -5.67 8.26
CA LYS A 113 10.59 -6.55 8.12
C LYS A 113 10.18 -7.83 7.42
N ASP A 114 10.98 -8.32 6.48
CA ASP A 114 10.69 -9.52 5.67
C ASP A 114 9.29 -9.44 5.00
N GLY A 115 8.85 -8.23 4.70
CA GLY A 115 7.54 -7.94 4.15
C GLY A 115 6.36 -8.08 5.10
N ILE A 116 6.59 -8.18 6.40
CA ILE A 116 5.57 -8.27 7.44
C ILE A 116 5.55 -6.97 8.26
N PRO A 117 4.45 -6.20 8.23
CA PRO A 117 4.32 -5.00 9.05
C PRO A 117 4.04 -5.38 10.50
N ASN A 118 4.85 -4.86 11.43
CA ASN A 118 4.62 -5.01 12.86
C ASN A 118 3.76 -3.84 13.38
N MET A 119 2.46 -4.10 13.52
CA MET A 119 1.47 -3.12 14.01
C MET A 119 1.26 -3.16 15.53
N LEU A 120 2.13 -3.86 16.27
CA LEU A 120 2.06 -3.92 17.73
C LEU A 120 2.57 -2.59 18.32
N THR A 121 1.70 -1.93 19.05
CA THR A 121 2.07 -0.79 19.89
C THR A 121 2.56 -1.34 21.23
N GLY A 122 3.80 -1.05 21.61
CA GLY A 122 4.40 -1.48 22.87
C GLY A 122 3.72 -0.84 24.07
N ASN A 123 2.52 -1.31 24.41
CA ASN A 123 1.93 -1.09 25.72
C ASN A 123 2.47 -2.17 26.67
N GLU A 124 3.76 -2.10 26.97
CA GLU A 124 4.24 -2.60 28.26
C GLU A 124 4.10 -1.44 29.25
N LYS A 125 2.98 -1.45 29.99
CA LYS A 125 2.87 -0.76 31.27
C LYS A 125 2.55 -1.80 32.34
#